data_AF-A0A1L3SPS0-F1
#
_entry.id   AF-A0A1L3SPS0-F1
#
_cell.length_a   1.000
_cell.length_b   1.000
_cell.length_c   1.000
_cell.angle_alpha   90.00
_cell.angle_beta   90.00
_cell.angle_gamma   90.00
#
_symmetry.space_group_name_H-M   'P 1'
#
loop_
_entity.id
_entity.type
_entity.pdbx_description
1 polymer ?
#
loop_
_entity_poly.entity_id
_entity_poly.type
_entity_poly.pdbx_seq_one_letter_code
_entity_poly.pdbx_strand_id
1 'polypeptide(L)'
;MPISKTTATDIALAWREIERAEDLLLKIEEAHKKHETPDVRDAFGRPQGGLQLGVPSGHASHTLFDVPWALAKPIIEAHIAAKKSLIAALTEKARIEMAE
;
A
#
# COMPACT_ATOMS: atom_id res chain seq x y z
N MET A 1 -22.78 -6.80 -19.98
CA MET A 1 -22.59 -8.16 -19.40
C MET A 1 -22.11 -8.05 -17.94
N PRO A 2 -22.01 -9.13 -17.14
CA PRO A 2 -21.27 -9.06 -15.87
C PRO A 2 -19.79 -8.75 -16.14
N ILE A 3 -19.16 -7.95 -15.28
CA ILE A 3 -17.72 -7.64 -15.36
C ILE A 3 -16.87 -8.92 -15.26
N SER A 4 -15.70 -8.90 -15.89
CA SER A 4 -14.78 -10.02 -15.83
C SER A 4 -14.27 -10.26 -14.41
N LYS A 5 -14.06 -11.54 -14.07
CA LYS A 5 -13.56 -11.95 -12.75
C LYS A 5 -12.21 -11.30 -12.42
N THR A 6 -11.34 -11.13 -13.42
CA THR A 6 -10.02 -10.51 -13.26
C THR A 6 -10.18 -9.04 -12.89
N THR A 7 -10.96 -8.26 -13.65
CA THR A 7 -11.21 -6.84 -13.35
C THR A 7 -11.84 -6.66 -11.97
N ALA A 8 -12.82 -7.49 -11.58
CA ALA A 8 -13.41 -7.45 -10.24
C ALA A 8 -12.39 -7.75 -9.13
N THR A 9 -11.51 -8.73 -9.33
CA THR A 9 -10.48 -9.12 -8.36
C THR A 9 -9.43 -8.02 -8.20
N ASP A 10 -8.97 -7.43 -9.31
CA ASP A 10 -7.95 -6.39 -9.30
C ASP A 10 -8.44 -5.12 -8.59
N ILE A 11 -9.71 -4.74 -8.79
CA ILE A 11 -10.35 -3.64 -8.06
C ILE A 11 -10.38 -3.93 -6.55
N ALA A 12 -10.81 -5.14 -6.17
CA ALA A 12 -10.90 -5.52 -4.75
C ALA A 12 -9.53 -5.54 -4.07
N LEU A 13 -8.49 -6.04 -4.75
CA LEU A 13 -7.12 -6.06 -4.24
C LEU A 13 -6.56 -4.64 -4.08
N ALA A 14 -6.80 -3.75 -5.05
CA ALA A 14 -6.34 -2.38 -4.97
C ALA A 14 -6.96 -1.60 -3.79
N TRP A 15 -8.26 -1.81 -3.53
CA TRP A 15 -8.92 -1.23 -2.35
C TRP A 15 -8.32 -1.74 -1.04
N ARG A 16 -8.14 -3.05 -0.92
CA ARG A 16 -7.55 -3.65 0.28
C ARG A 16 -6.13 -3.15 0.56
N GLU A 17 -5.35 -2.89 -0.48
CA GLU A 17 -4.01 -2.31 -0.34
C GLU A 17 -4.06 -0.87 0.15
N ILE A 18 -5.01 -0.06 -0.34
CA ILE A 18 -5.22 1.31 0.14
C ILE A 18 -5.59 1.29 1.63
N GLU A 19 -6.56 0.47 2.04
CA GLU A 19 -6.99 0.38 3.44
C GLU A 19 -5.81 0.10 4.37
N ARG A 20 -4.98 -0.90 4.03
CA ARG A 20 -3.79 -1.24 4.80
C ARG A 20 -2.75 -0.12 4.86
N ALA A 21 -2.57 0.58 3.75
CA ALA A 21 -1.63 1.69 3.67
C ALA A 21 -2.12 2.91 4.48
N GLU A 22 -3.43 3.20 4.44
CA GLU A 22 -4.07 4.25 5.23
C GLU A 22 -4.01 3.94 6.73
N ASP A 23 -4.28 2.69 7.15
CA ASP A 23 -4.13 2.24 8.53
C ASP A 23 -2.69 2.41 9.05
N LEU A 24 -1.70 2.09 8.21
CA LEU A 24 -0.29 2.25 8.56
C LEU A 24 0.07 3.74 8.70
N LEU A 25 -0.39 4.58 7.77
CA LEU A 25 -0.16 6.01 7.80
C LEU A 25 -0.72 6.63 9.08
N LEU A 26 -1.94 6.26 9.47
CA LEU A 26 -2.60 6.73 10.68
C LEU A 26 -1.77 6.40 11.93
N LYS A 27 -1.27 5.16 12.06
CA LYS A 27 -0.40 4.77 13.19
C LYS A 27 0.88 5.60 13.25
N ILE A 28 1.51 5.85 12.10
CA ILE A 28 2.73 6.68 12.02
C ILE A 28 2.43 8.11 12.44
N GLU A 29 1.31 8.69 11.98
CA GLU A 29 0.93 10.06 12.32
C GLU A 29 0.57 10.22 13.80
N GLU A 30 -0.15 9.26 14.38
CA GLU A 30 -0.49 9.27 15.80
C GLU A 30 0.75 9.21 16.69
N ALA A 31 1.71 8.34 16.36
CA ALA A 31 2.97 8.27 17.08
C ALA A 31 3.79 9.55 16.94
N HIS A 32 3.87 10.10 15.73
CA HIS A 32 4.58 11.36 15.48
C HIS A 32 3.97 12.53 16.27
N LYS A 33 2.63 12.63 16.36
CA LYS A 33 1.94 13.65 17.16
C LYS A 33 2.27 13.55 18.65
N LYS A 34 2.53 12.35 19.16
CA LYS A 34 2.89 12.11 20.57
C LYS A 34 4.39 12.29 20.84
N HIS A 35 5.19 12.63 19.83
CA HIS A 35 6.66 12.58 19.89
C HIS A 35 7.18 11.18 20.31
N GLU A 36 6.41 10.14 20.02
CA GLU A 36 6.75 8.74 20.29
C GLU A 36 7.32 8.10 19.03
N THR A 37 8.16 7.08 19.23
CA THR A 37 8.56 6.23 18.10
C THR A 37 7.34 5.39 17.68
N PRO A 38 6.98 5.30 16.39
CA PRO A 38 5.86 4.48 15.95
C PRO A 38 6.01 3.03 16.43
N ASP A 39 5.09 2.56 17.30
CA ASP A 39 4.98 1.15 17.70
C ASP A 39 4.23 0.37 16.62
N VAL A 40 4.84 0.29 15.43
CA VAL A 40 4.36 -0.54 14.34
C VAL A 40 4.91 -1.94 14.55
N ARG A 41 4.02 -2.93 14.67
CA ARG A 41 4.39 -4.32 14.88
C ARG A 41 4.15 -5.16 13.63
N ASP A 42 5.04 -6.13 13.42
CA ASP A 42 4.84 -7.15 12.40
C ASP A 42 3.76 -8.16 12.80
N ALA A 43 3.46 -9.11 11.91
CA ALA A 43 2.49 -10.17 12.15
C ALA A 43 2.85 -11.10 13.33
N PHE A 44 4.10 -11.05 13.81
CA PHE A 44 4.62 -11.81 14.94
C PHE A 44 4.73 -10.97 16.22
N GLY A 45 4.23 -9.73 16.19
CA GLY A 45 4.22 -8.81 17.33
C GLY A 45 5.56 -8.13 17.62
N ARG A 46 6.55 -8.23 16.71
CA ARG A 46 7.86 -7.59 16.89
C ARG A 46 7.79 -6.13 16.45
N PRO A 47 8.38 -5.19 17.21
CA PRO A 47 8.42 -3.78 16.81
C PRO A 47 9.31 -3.62 15.57
N GLN A 48 8.85 -2.78 14.64
CA GLN A 48 9.58 -2.41 13.43
C GLN A 48 10.05 -0.96 13.54
N GLY A 49 11.35 -0.74 13.41
CA GLY A 49 11.97 0.59 13.48
C GLY A 49 11.64 1.48 12.28
N GLY A 50 11.17 0.89 11.19
CA GLY A 50 10.83 1.57 9.96
C GLY A 50 10.14 0.66 8.94
N LEU A 51 9.97 1.20 7.74
CA LEU A 51 9.34 0.50 6.63
C LEU A 51 10.38 -0.37 5.93
N GLN A 52 10.14 -1.69 5.87
CA GLN A 52 10.98 -2.58 5.08
C GLN A 52 10.70 -2.39 3.59
N LEU A 53 11.70 -1.91 2.86
CA LEU A 53 11.63 -1.71 1.42
C LEU A 53 12.62 -2.65 0.71
N GLY A 54 12.10 -3.50 -0.17
CA GLY A 54 12.90 -4.38 -1.01
C GLY A 54 13.42 -3.63 -2.22
N VAL A 55 14.74 -3.42 -2.28
CA VAL A 55 15.42 -2.86 -3.46
C VAL A 55 16.00 -4.02 -4.28
N PRO A 56 15.66 -4.14 -5.57
CA PRO A 56 16.27 -5.14 -6.44
C PRO A 56 17.80 -5.00 -6.44
N SER A 57 18.50 -6.09 -6.11
CA SER A 57 19.97 -6.12 -6.03
C SER A 57 20.60 -7.16 -6.97
N GLY A 58 19.77 -7.91 -7.71
CA GLY A 58 20.18 -8.91 -8.68
C GLY A 58 18.99 -9.42 -9.50
N HIS A 59 19.21 -10.43 -10.33
CA HIS A 59 18.18 -10.97 -11.24
C HIS A 59 16.98 -11.58 -10.50
N ALA A 60 17.17 -12.11 -9.29
CA ALA A 60 16.12 -12.70 -8.45
C ALA A 60 16.28 -12.37 -6.95
N SER A 61 17.10 -11.38 -6.61
CA SER A 61 17.40 -11.00 -5.23
C SER A 61 16.97 -9.56 -4.94
N HIS A 62 16.49 -9.35 -3.71
CA HIS A 62 16.18 -8.03 -3.19
C HIS A 62 16.95 -7.84 -1.89
N THR A 63 17.51 -6.65 -1.72
CA THR A 63 18.05 -6.20 -0.44
C THR A 63 16.95 -5.47 0.31
N LEU A 64 16.67 -5.90 1.54
CA LEU A 64 15.71 -5.21 2.41
C LEU A 64 16.42 -4.06 3.12
N PHE A 65 15.89 -2.86 2.97
CA PHE A 65 16.30 -1.70 3.73
C PHE A 65 15.22 -1.36 4.76
N ASP A 66 15.66 -1.02 5.97
CA ASP A 66 14.80 -0.45 6.99
C ASP A 66 14.78 1.07 6.81
N VAL A 67 13.68 1.58 6.25
CA VAL A 67 13.53 3.00 5.92
C VAL A 67 12.87 3.72 7.10
N PRO A 68 13.51 4.76 7.67
CA PRO A 68 12.93 5.53 8.78
C PRO A 68 11.52 6.05 8.46
N TRP A 69 10.63 6.02 9.45
CA TRP A 69 9.22 6.39 9.27
C TRP A 69 8.99 7.79 8.67
N ALA A 70 9.87 8.74 8.96
CA ALA A 70 9.84 10.08 8.37
C ALA A 70 9.97 10.07 6.83
N LEU A 71 10.76 9.15 6.28
CA LEU A 71 10.94 8.97 4.83
C LEU A 71 9.90 8.00 4.26
N ALA A 72 9.40 7.06 5.07
CA ALA A 72 8.36 6.13 4.66
C ALA A 72 7.01 6.81 4.39
N LYS A 73 6.68 7.86 5.16
CA LYS A 73 5.42 8.60 5.01
C LYS A 73 5.10 9.03 3.56
N PRO A 74 5.94 9.83 2.88
CA PRO A 74 5.66 10.26 1.50
C PRO A 74 5.63 9.09 0.51
N ILE A 75 6.33 7.99 0.78
CA ILE A 75 6.29 6.78 -0.05
C ILE A 75 4.93 6.10 0.06
N ILE A 76 4.39 5.97 1.27
CA ILE A 76 3.06 5.38 1.52
C ILE A 76 1.98 6.24 0.87
N GLU A 77 2.06 7.56 1.00
CA GLU A 77 1.13 8.51 0.35
C GLU A 77 1.15 8.38 -1.18
N ALA A 78 2.35 8.33 -1.79
CA ALA A 78 2.50 8.13 -3.22
C ALA A 78 1.94 6.77 -3.66
N HIS A 79 2.13 5.72 -2.86
CA HIS A 79 1.56 4.39 -3.12
C HIS A 79 0.02 4.42 -3.12
N ILE A 80 -0.59 5.06 -2.13
CA ILE A 80 -2.06 5.23 -2.06
C ILE A 80 -2.57 5.97 -3.30
N ALA A 81 -1.91 7.07 -3.70
CA ALA A 81 -2.29 7.83 -4.89
C ALA A 81 -2.21 6.99 -6.17
N ALA A 82 -1.17 6.16 -6.31
CA ALA A 82 -1.02 5.24 -7.44
C ALA A 82 -2.15 4.20 -7.47
N LYS A 83 -2.53 3.63 -6.32
CA LYS A 83 -3.63 2.66 -6.22
C LYS A 83 -4.99 3.27 -6.50
N LYS A 84 -5.25 4.51 -6.03
CA LYS A 84 -6.47 5.26 -6.38
C LYS A 84 -6.57 5.50 -7.88
N SER A 85 -5.46 5.84 -8.52
CA SER A 85 -5.39 5.98 -9.98
C SER A 85 -5.65 4.67 -10.71
N LEU A 86 -5.13 3.55 -10.20
CA LEU A 86 -5.38 2.22 -10.74
C LEU A 86 -6.86 1.83 -10.64
N ILE A 87 -7.52 2.10 -9.51
CA ILE A 87 -8.96 1.84 -9.33
C ILE A 87 -9.79 2.63 -10.33
N ALA A 88 -9.46 3.91 -10.56
CA ALA A 88 -10.15 4.72 -11.55
C ALA A 88 -10.05 4.11 -12.95
N ALA A 89 -8.84 3.68 -13.36
CA ALA A 89 -8.63 3.02 -14.65
C ALA A 89 -9.39 1.68 -14.76
N LEU A 90 -9.35 0.85 -13.71
CA LEU A 90 -10.05 -0.44 -13.69
C LEU A 90 -11.57 -0.28 -13.66
N THR A 91 -12.08 0.78 -13.04
CA THR A 91 -13.50 1.11 -13.01
C THR A 91 -13.99 1.56 -14.38
N GLU A 92 -13.18 2.30 -15.14
CA GLU A 92 -13.50 2.63 -16.53
C GLU A 92 -13.57 1.37 -17.39
N LYS A 93 -12.57 0.48 -17.25
CA LYS A 93 -12.56 -0.82 -17.93
C LYS A 93 -13.81 -1.64 -17.58
N ALA A 94 -14.16 -1.70 -16.29
CA ALA A 94 -15.37 -2.38 -15.84
C ALA A 94 -16.65 -1.79 -16.45
N ARG A 95 -16.73 -0.46 -16.61
CA ARG A 95 -17.87 0.20 -17.26
C ARG A 95 -17.99 -0.21 -18.73
N ILE A 96 -16.88 -0.28 -19.46
CA ILE A 96 -16.85 -0.76 -20.85
C ILE A 96 -17.33 -2.20 -20.93
N GLU A 97 -16.82 -3.09 -20.06
CA GLU A 97 -17.24 -4.51 -19.99
C GLU A 97 -18.73 -4.68 -19.64
N MET A 98 -19.34 -3.71 -18.94
CA MET A 98 -20.77 -3.74 -18.63
C MET A 98 -21.65 -3.28 -19.80
N ALA A 99 -21.13 -2.39 -20.65
CA ALA A 99 -21.84 -1.83 -21.80
C ALA A 99 -21.81 -2.74 -23.04
N GLU A 100 -20.82 -3.63 -23.13
CA GLU A 100 -20.78 -4.78 -24.06
C GLU A 100 -21.70 -5.93 -23.58
#